data_AF-A0A180G5D9-F1
#
_entry.id   AF-A0A180G5D9-F1
#
_cell.length_a   1.000
_cell.length_b   1.000
_cell.length_c   1.000
_cell.angle_alpha   90.00
_cell.angle_beta   90.00
_cell.angle_gamma   90.00
#
_symmetry.space_group_name_H-M   'P 1'
#
loop_
_entity.id
_entity.type
_entity.pdbx_description
1 polymer ?
#
loop_
_entity_poly.entity_id
_entity_poly.type
_entity_poly.pdbx_seq_one_letter_code
_entity_poly.pdbx_strand_id
1 'polypeptide(L)'
;MVRTSTRKSMICQLESAIEDTQMQVAVLGLLGLDEGDSSDSSTDSSDDSDKDFEINQIYDLQTTLAALLSSRYLAHRNPVAKPPFIHEYLMHDLDEKRFKQEFRMSRSAFLKLCDQVSNDPVYHNNSQNPQRHVCEQMMVALKRLGCFGNAASVGMMARFFRLAEGTVELYTDRCIMAILRLQNQLLNWPNEEKRKSLKDQYCDLGFDGCIGLIDGTLVVLHECPQKDGYDYYSRKGFYAIATLIACDQEKNITYVYTGWPGCSHDQRMTSNSGLTKTPNNFFSDGEYILADSAFAPTPNIVPAFRRQRGIQLTDDQHKFNH
;
A
#
# COMPACT_ATOMS: atom_id res chain seq x y z
N MET A 1 -3.06 12.22 11.94
CA MET A 1 -2.23 12.73 13.05
C MET A 1 -0.78 12.34 12.75
N VAL A 2 0.01 13.28 12.23
CA VAL A 2 1.41 13.01 11.85
C VAL A 2 2.20 12.80 13.14
N ARG A 3 2.56 11.55 13.43
CA ARG A 3 3.46 11.22 14.55
C ARG A 3 4.84 11.77 14.20
N THR A 4 5.11 13.02 14.54
CA THR A 4 6.47 13.56 14.52
C THR A 4 7.30 12.78 15.53
N SER A 5 8.43 12.23 15.09
CA SER A 5 9.35 11.51 15.96
C SER A 5 9.82 12.46 17.08
N THR A 6 9.67 12.06 18.35
CA THR A 6 10.15 12.84 19.52
C THR A 6 11.61 13.24 19.37
N ARG A 7 12.44 12.35 18.79
CA ARG A 7 13.84 12.63 18.44
C ARG A 7 13.96 13.79 17.45
N LYS A 8 13.14 13.79 16.40
CA LYS A 8 13.14 14.86 15.39
C LYS A 8 12.70 16.19 16.00
N SER A 9 11.72 16.16 16.91
CA SER A 9 11.29 17.35 17.66
C SER A 9 12.40 17.90 18.57
N MET A 10 13.12 17.02 19.28
CA MET A 10 14.26 17.40 20.12
C MET A 10 15.42 17.98 19.31
N ILE A 11 15.72 17.41 18.13
CA ILE A 11 16.74 17.96 17.22
C ILE A 11 16.38 19.39 16.83
N CYS A 12 15.17 19.61 16.32
CA CYS A 12 14.76 20.95 15.90
C CYS A 12 14.75 21.96 17.06
N GLN A 13 14.39 21.52 18.27
CA GLN A 13 14.43 22.39 19.46
C GLN A 13 15.85 22.75 19.88
N LEU A 14 16.78 21.79 19.85
CA LEU A 14 18.19 22.05 20.18
C LEU A 14 18.85 22.95 19.13
N GLU A 15 18.56 22.74 17.84
CA GLU A 15 19.05 23.61 16.75
C GLU A 15 18.56 25.04 16.94
N SER A 16 17.25 25.24 17.19
CA SER A 16 16.67 26.57 17.47
C SER A 16 17.27 27.22 18.72
N ALA A 17 17.47 26.46 19.80
CA ALA A 17 18.05 26.99 21.03
C ALA A 17 19.51 27.45 20.83
N ILE A 18 20.30 26.72 20.04
CA ILE A 18 21.67 27.13 19.70
C ILE A 18 21.66 28.45 18.90
N GLU A 19 20.79 28.56 17.91
CA GLU A 19 20.66 29.79 17.10
C GLU A 19 20.23 31.00 17.96
N ASP A 20 19.28 30.80 18.87
CA ASP A 20 18.79 31.85 19.76
C ASP A 20 19.89 32.32 20.73
N THR A 21 20.63 31.41 21.37
CA THR A 21 21.74 31.77 22.29
C THR A 21 22.89 32.43 21.53
N GLN A 22 23.21 31.97 20.32
CA GLN A 22 24.22 32.63 19.46
C GLN A 22 23.80 34.06 19.08
N MET A 23 22.52 34.29 18.77
CA MET A 23 22.02 35.63 18.50
C MET A 23 22.08 36.53 19.73
N GLN A 24 21.78 36.02 20.93
CA GLN A 24 21.86 36.79 22.17
C GLN A 24 23.29 37.24 22.45
N VAL A 25 24.27 36.34 22.37
CA VAL A 25 25.70 36.66 22.52
C VAL A 25 26.14 37.70 21.49
N ALA A 26 25.72 37.56 20.22
CA ALA A 26 26.06 38.49 19.16
C ALA A 26 25.44 39.88 19.37
N VAL A 27 24.20 39.95 19.84
CA VAL A 27 23.49 41.21 20.15
C VAL A 27 24.13 41.89 21.36
N LEU A 28 24.45 41.16 22.42
CA LEU A 28 25.17 41.69 23.59
C LEU A 28 26.56 42.20 23.21
N GLY A 29 27.28 41.48 22.36
CA GLY A 29 28.57 41.91 21.82
C GLY A 29 28.50 43.15 20.91
N LEU A 30 27.40 43.34 20.16
CA LEU A 30 27.15 44.51 19.31
C LEU A 30 26.66 45.74 20.10
N LEU A 31 25.91 45.53 21.18
CA LEU A 31 25.39 46.60 22.03
C LEU A 31 26.43 47.19 23.00
N GLY A 32 27.61 46.56 23.13
CA GLY A 32 28.80 47.18 23.71
C GLY A 32 28.56 47.83 25.07
N LEU A 33 28.07 47.08 26.06
CA LEU A 33 28.14 47.51 27.47
C LEU A 33 29.58 47.37 28.01
N ASP A 34 30.58 47.80 27.23
CA ASP A 34 31.91 48.17 27.74
C ASP A 34 31.75 49.62 28.24
N GLU A 35 31.58 49.81 29.55
CA GLU A 35 31.64 51.15 30.12
C GLU A 35 33.08 51.69 30.05
N GLY A 36 33.28 52.66 29.16
CA GLY A 36 34.20 53.78 29.35
C GLY A 36 33.41 55.06 29.06
N ASP A 37 33.39 56.10 29.89
CA ASP A 37 34.48 56.64 30.69
C ASP A 37 33.89 57.66 31.70
N SER A 38 34.13 57.48 33.00
CA SER A 38 34.53 58.56 33.92
C SER A 38 34.77 58.06 35.35
N SER A 39 36.06 58.03 35.72
CA SER A 39 36.63 58.16 37.07
C SER A 39 35.73 57.85 38.29
N ASP A 40 35.96 56.76 39.02
CA ASP A 40 36.91 56.67 40.15
C ASP A 40 36.84 55.27 40.83
N SER A 41 37.99 54.81 41.30
CA SER A 41 38.28 53.71 42.23
C SER A 41 37.34 52.49 42.45
N SER A 42 37.99 51.31 42.40
CA SER A 42 37.76 50.05 43.13
C SER A 42 36.90 48.94 42.48
N THR A 43 37.63 47.90 42.04
CA THR A 43 37.30 46.45 42.02
C THR A 43 35.83 46.04 42.04
N ASP A 44 35.35 45.51 40.91
CA ASP A 44 34.65 44.23 40.90
C ASP A 44 34.77 43.54 39.53
N SER A 45 35.09 42.24 39.54
CA SER A 45 35.51 41.43 38.38
C SER A 45 34.36 40.59 37.82
N SER A 46 33.24 41.20 37.49
CA SER A 46 31.97 40.49 37.24
C SER A 46 31.55 40.35 35.77
N ASP A 47 32.27 40.93 34.82
CA ASP A 47 31.80 41.04 33.42
C ASP A 47 32.32 39.94 32.47
N ASP A 48 33.46 39.30 32.80
CA ASP A 48 33.98 38.16 32.02
C ASP A 48 33.22 36.85 32.30
N SER A 49 32.58 36.73 33.47
CA SER A 49 31.88 35.51 33.87
C SER A 49 30.60 35.23 33.09
N ASP A 50 29.91 36.26 32.62
CA ASP A 50 28.63 36.11 31.93
C ASP A 50 28.80 35.66 30.48
N LYS A 51 29.83 36.16 29.77
CA LYS A 51 30.22 35.66 28.44
C LYS A 51 30.69 34.22 28.49
N ASP A 52 31.47 33.86 29.51
CA ASP A 52 31.90 32.48 29.74
C ASP A 52 30.71 31.56 30.03
N PHE A 53 29.68 32.03 30.74
CA PHE A 53 28.46 31.26 30.98
C PHE A 53 27.67 30.96 29.70
N GLU A 54 27.46 31.97 28.84
CA GLU A 54 26.73 31.82 27.58
C GLU A 54 27.49 30.92 26.57
N ILE A 55 28.82 31.03 26.50
CA ILE A 55 29.66 30.17 25.67
C ILE A 55 29.61 28.72 26.14
N ASN A 56 29.67 28.48 27.45
CA ASN A 56 29.53 27.13 28.02
C ASN A 56 28.14 26.54 27.74
N GLN A 57 27.08 27.35 27.79
CA GLN A 57 25.74 26.91 27.44
C GLN A 57 25.62 26.49 25.97
N ILE A 58 26.21 27.25 25.04
CA ILE A 58 26.26 26.87 23.62
C ILE A 58 27.01 25.54 23.44
N TYR A 59 28.15 25.38 24.13
CA TYR A 59 28.94 24.16 24.06
C TYR A 59 28.17 22.93 24.60
N ASP A 60 27.44 23.08 25.69
CA ASP A 60 26.60 22.02 26.25
C ASP A 60 25.45 21.63 25.32
N LEU A 61 24.79 22.61 24.69
CA LEU A 61 23.74 22.37 23.70
C LEU A 61 24.29 21.66 22.46
N GLN A 62 25.44 22.09 21.95
CA GLN A 62 26.12 21.45 20.82
C GLN A 62 26.56 20.02 21.14
N THR A 63 27.09 19.79 22.35
CA THR A 63 27.48 18.46 22.82
C THR A 63 26.26 17.54 22.94
N THR A 64 25.15 18.06 23.47
CA THR A 64 23.89 17.32 23.57
C THR A 64 23.33 16.99 22.18
N LEU A 65 23.37 17.94 21.24
CA LEU A 65 22.95 17.72 19.86
C LEU A 65 23.83 16.66 19.18
N ALA A 66 25.16 16.72 19.36
CA ALA A 66 26.09 15.74 18.81
C ALA A 66 25.84 14.33 19.39
N ALA A 67 25.57 14.21 20.69
CA ALA A 67 25.19 12.94 21.33
C ALA A 67 23.86 12.39 20.78
N LEU A 68 22.90 13.27 20.48
CA LEU A 68 21.60 12.89 19.95
C LEU A 68 21.65 12.54 18.44
N LEU A 69 22.53 13.18 17.68
CA LEU A 69 22.80 12.88 16.27
C LEU A 69 23.58 11.57 16.10
N SER A 70 24.53 11.29 16.99
CA SER A 70 25.31 10.04 17.01
C SER A 70 24.52 8.83 17.51
N SER A 71 23.40 9.05 18.22
CA SER A 71 22.52 7.99 18.70
C SER A 71 21.25 7.86 17.84
N ARG A 72 20.93 6.62 17.45
CA ARG A 72 19.71 6.31 16.68
C ARG A 72 18.44 6.37 17.54
N TYR A 73 18.56 6.07 18.83
CA TYR A 73 17.44 5.96 19.77
C TYR A 73 17.75 6.72 21.07
N LEU A 74 16.74 7.40 21.61
CA LEU A 74 16.84 8.19 22.85
C LEU A 74 16.90 7.34 24.13
N ALA A 75 16.42 6.11 24.07
CA ALA A 75 16.34 5.21 25.21
C ALA A 75 17.09 3.90 24.91
N HIS A 76 17.68 3.32 25.95
CA HIS A 76 18.28 1.99 25.88
C HIS A 76 17.20 0.97 25.46
N ARG A 77 17.52 0.13 24.47
CA ARG A 77 16.63 -0.91 23.96
C ARG A 77 17.09 -2.24 24.53
N ASN A 78 16.32 -2.80 25.45
CA ASN A 78 16.55 -4.17 25.93
C ASN A 78 16.37 -5.15 24.77
N PRO A 79 17.39 -5.97 24.45
CA PRO A 79 17.24 -7.03 23.45
C PRO A 79 16.18 -8.03 23.93
N VAL A 80 15.07 -8.11 23.22
CA VAL A 80 14.05 -9.13 23.49
C VAL A 80 14.57 -10.46 22.95
N ALA A 81 14.61 -11.49 23.80
CA ALA A 81 14.96 -12.84 23.38
C ALA A 81 14.05 -13.28 22.22
N LYS A 82 14.65 -13.68 21.10
CA LYS A 82 13.92 -14.10 19.91
C LYS A 82 13.93 -15.63 19.85
N PRO A 83 12.77 -16.29 19.96
CA PRO A 83 12.70 -17.73 19.71
C PRO A 83 12.88 -18.00 18.19
N PRO A 84 13.15 -19.25 17.74
CA PRO A 84 13.54 -19.58 16.35
C PRO A 84 12.63 -19.00 15.27
N PHE A 85 13.15 -18.73 14.07
CA PHE A 85 12.30 -18.12 13.05
C PHE A 85 11.20 -19.08 12.59
N ILE A 86 9.95 -18.63 12.62
CA ILE A 86 8.79 -19.44 12.23
C ILE A 86 8.72 -19.68 10.71
N HIS A 87 9.50 -18.95 9.91
CA HIS A 87 9.41 -19.00 8.44
C HIS A 87 9.74 -20.39 7.90
N GLU A 88 10.70 -21.13 8.48
CA GLU A 88 11.06 -22.46 7.99
C GLU A 88 9.88 -23.42 8.12
N TYR A 89 9.24 -23.44 9.29
CA TYR A 89 8.03 -24.22 9.53
C TYR A 89 6.89 -23.83 8.58
N LEU A 90 6.62 -22.53 8.42
CA LEU A 90 5.57 -22.05 7.52
C LEU A 90 5.87 -22.43 6.06
N MET A 91 7.14 -22.39 5.66
CA MET A 91 7.54 -22.65 4.29
C MET A 91 7.59 -24.13 3.97
N HIS A 92 8.17 -24.96 4.83
CA HIS A 92 8.53 -26.34 4.51
C HIS A 92 7.63 -27.38 5.19
N ASP A 93 7.17 -27.11 6.42
CA ASP A 93 6.47 -28.10 7.23
C ASP A 93 4.95 -27.92 7.25
N LEU A 94 4.45 -26.70 7.02
CA LEU A 94 3.03 -26.41 7.02
C LEU A 94 2.34 -27.06 5.81
N ASP A 95 1.25 -27.79 6.02
CA ASP A 95 0.50 -28.40 4.92
C ASP A 95 -0.06 -27.36 3.94
N GLU A 96 -0.24 -27.75 2.68
CA GLU A 96 -0.64 -26.85 1.59
C GLU A 96 -1.99 -26.15 1.84
N LYS A 97 -2.94 -26.84 2.50
CA LYS A 97 -4.26 -26.27 2.80
C LYS A 97 -4.12 -25.15 3.84
N ARG A 98 -3.37 -25.38 4.91
CA ARG A 98 -3.07 -24.35 5.92
C ARG A 98 -2.22 -23.23 5.33
N PHE A 99 -1.22 -23.52 4.51
CA PHE A 99 -0.43 -22.50 3.81
C PHE A 99 -1.33 -21.56 2.99
N LYS A 100 -2.26 -22.13 2.21
CA LYS A 100 -3.21 -21.34 1.42
C LYS A 100 -4.17 -20.53 2.30
N GLN A 101 -4.53 -21.01 3.48
CA GLN A 101 -5.34 -20.23 4.44
C GLN A 101 -4.54 -19.07 5.03
N GLU A 102 -3.27 -19.31 5.36
CA GLU A 102 -2.36 -18.32 5.95
C GLU A 102 -2.00 -17.20 4.97
N PHE A 103 -1.67 -17.54 3.73
CA PHE A 103 -1.11 -16.61 2.73
C PHE A 103 -2.02 -16.36 1.52
N ARG A 104 -3.22 -16.93 1.50
CA ARG A 104 -4.26 -16.78 0.45
C ARG A 104 -3.86 -17.28 -0.94
N MET A 105 -2.73 -17.97 -1.09
CA MET A 105 -2.27 -18.59 -2.32
C MET A 105 -1.52 -19.90 -2.07
N SER A 106 -1.38 -20.74 -3.10
CA SER A 106 -0.56 -21.95 -2.98
C SER A 106 0.92 -21.61 -2.82
N ARG A 107 1.69 -22.54 -2.26
CA ARG A 107 3.14 -22.39 -2.09
C ARG A 107 3.86 -22.23 -3.43
N SER A 108 3.42 -22.96 -4.45
CA SER A 108 3.96 -22.83 -5.82
C SER A 108 3.73 -21.42 -6.39
N ALA A 109 2.52 -20.86 -6.24
CA ALA A 109 2.23 -19.51 -6.70
C ALA A 109 2.99 -18.46 -5.88
N PHE A 110 3.12 -18.66 -4.58
CA PHE A 110 3.90 -17.81 -3.68
C PHE A 110 5.37 -17.74 -4.09
N LEU A 111 6.00 -18.88 -4.38
CA LEU A 111 7.39 -18.94 -4.83
C LEU A 111 7.58 -18.24 -6.17
N LYS A 112 6.67 -18.46 -7.14
CA LYS A 112 6.69 -17.77 -8.43
C LYS A 112 6.59 -16.26 -8.27
N LEU A 113 5.72 -15.79 -7.37
CA LEU A 113 5.61 -14.35 -7.07
C LEU A 113 6.91 -13.81 -6.48
N CYS A 114 7.49 -14.50 -5.50
CA CYS A 114 8.74 -14.09 -4.86
C CYS A 114 9.91 -14.03 -5.86
N ASP A 115 9.98 -14.98 -6.78
CA ASP A 115 10.97 -15.02 -7.86
C ASP A 115 10.80 -13.82 -8.82
N GLN A 116 9.57 -13.53 -9.26
CA GLN A 116 9.28 -12.40 -10.15
C GLN A 116 9.65 -11.04 -9.55
N VAL A 117 9.45 -10.85 -8.25
CA VAL A 117 9.77 -9.58 -7.57
C VAL A 117 11.19 -9.53 -7.02
N SER A 118 11.96 -10.62 -7.09
CA SER A 118 13.24 -10.75 -6.40
C SER A 118 14.26 -9.68 -6.78
N ASN A 119 14.26 -9.27 -8.05
CA ASN A 119 15.15 -8.27 -8.62
C ASN A 119 14.70 -6.81 -8.37
N ASP A 120 13.57 -6.60 -7.69
CA ASP A 120 13.06 -5.24 -7.45
C ASP A 120 14.02 -4.45 -6.52
N PRO A 121 14.32 -3.17 -6.83
CA PRO A 121 15.19 -2.34 -6.01
C PRO A 121 14.78 -2.24 -4.53
N VAL A 122 13.50 -2.43 -4.18
CA VAL A 122 13.05 -2.36 -2.78
C VAL A 122 13.61 -3.50 -1.91
N TYR A 123 14.05 -4.59 -2.53
CA TYR A 123 14.67 -5.73 -1.85
C TYR A 123 16.20 -5.62 -1.76
N HIS A 124 16.78 -4.61 -2.39
CA HIS A 124 18.22 -4.35 -2.40
C HIS A 124 18.54 -3.15 -1.51
N ASN A 125 19.67 -3.22 -0.80
CA ASN A 125 20.16 -2.12 -0.02
C ASN A 125 21.66 -1.93 -0.24
N ASN A 126 22.14 -0.71 -0.01
CA ASN A 126 23.56 -0.35 -0.07
C ASN A 126 24.20 -0.42 1.34
N SER A 127 23.77 -1.37 2.17
CA SER A 127 24.25 -1.55 3.54
C SER A 127 25.17 -2.75 3.65
N GLN A 128 26.05 -2.73 4.65
CA GLN A 128 26.86 -3.90 5.03
C GLN A 128 26.03 -5.02 5.71
N ASN A 129 24.74 -4.76 5.98
CA ASN A 129 23.83 -5.76 6.51
C ASN A 129 22.89 -6.25 5.41
N PRO A 130 22.87 -7.57 5.12
CA PRO A 130 22.01 -8.10 4.08
C PRO A 130 20.55 -7.84 4.42
N GLN A 131 19.77 -7.49 3.39
CA GLN A 131 18.33 -7.41 3.52
C GLN A 131 17.76 -8.81 3.79
N ARG A 132 16.68 -8.87 4.58
CA ARG A 132 15.97 -10.14 4.80
C ARG A 132 15.45 -10.70 3.47
N HIS A 133 15.41 -12.03 3.34
CA HIS A 133 14.96 -12.70 2.13
C HIS A 133 13.54 -12.27 1.70
N VAL A 134 13.31 -12.22 0.38
CA VAL A 134 12.05 -11.76 -0.23
C VAL A 134 10.87 -12.59 0.28
N CYS A 135 11.02 -13.92 0.34
CA CYS A 135 9.97 -14.82 0.84
C CYS A 135 9.51 -14.45 2.26
N GLU A 136 10.43 -14.14 3.17
CA GLU A 136 10.03 -13.79 4.54
C GLU A 136 9.26 -12.46 4.58
N GLN A 137 9.69 -11.47 3.79
CA GLN A 137 8.97 -10.19 3.69
C GLN A 137 7.57 -10.40 3.08
N MET A 138 7.48 -11.21 2.03
CA MET A 138 6.24 -11.52 1.33
C MET A 138 5.26 -12.31 2.20
N MET A 139 5.75 -13.25 3.02
CA MET A 139 4.91 -13.97 4.00
C MET A 139 4.23 -13.00 4.97
N VAL A 140 4.98 -12.02 5.48
CA VAL A 140 4.45 -11.00 6.41
C VAL A 140 3.37 -10.17 5.72
N ALA A 141 3.66 -9.69 4.50
CA ALA A 141 2.73 -8.87 3.74
C ALA A 141 1.43 -9.63 3.41
N LEU A 142 1.54 -10.84 2.85
CA LEU A 142 0.38 -11.65 2.47
C LEU A 142 -0.43 -12.12 3.67
N LYS A 143 0.22 -12.51 4.78
CA LYS A 143 -0.50 -12.86 6.01
C LYS A 143 -1.27 -11.67 6.56
N ARG A 144 -0.67 -10.47 6.53
CA ARG A 144 -1.35 -9.24 6.96
C ARG A 144 -2.55 -8.92 6.08
N LEU A 145 -2.38 -8.94 4.74
CA LEU A 145 -3.44 -8.66 3.76
C LEU A 145 -4.54 -9.75 3.75
N GLY A 146 -4.18 -10.98 4.09
CA GLY A 146 -5.09 -12.11 4.21
C GLY A 146 -5.87 -12.17 5.52
N CYS A 147 -5.53 -11.33 6.50
CA CYS A 147 -6.23 -11.21 7.79
C CYS A 147 -7.19 -10.02 7.80
N PHE A 148 -8.11 -10.01 8.76
CA PHE A 148 -9.04 -8.90 9.00
C PHE A 148 -9.15 -8.59 10.49
N GLY A 149 -9.64 -7.40 10.83
CA GLY A 149 -9.78 -6.94 12.21
C GLY A 149 -8.48 -7.00 13.00
N ASN A 150 -8.56 -7.41 14.27
CA ASN A 150 -7.40 -7.47 15.17
C ASN A 150 -6.27 -8.37 14.67
N ALA A 151 -6.59 -9.42 13.89
CA ALA A 151 -5.59 -10.32 13.33
C ALA A 151 -4.69 -9.64 12.30
N ALA A 152 -5.16 -8.59 11.61
CA ALA A 152 -4.37 -7.81 10.66
C ALA A 152 -3.55 -6.69 11.33
N SER A 153 -3.67 -6.51 12.65
CA SER A 153 -2.95 -5.45 13.37
C SER A 153 -1.44 -5.66 13.33
N VAL A 154 -0.71 -4.55 13.30
CA VAL A 154 0.76 -4.54 13.27
C VAL A 154 1.34 -5.30 14.48
N GLY A 155 0.79 -5.08 15.68
CA GLY A 155 1.24 -5.76 16.89
C GLY A 155 0.97 -7.28 16.91
N MET A 156 -0.11 -7.76 16.26
CA MET A 156 -0.34 -9.20 16.09
C MET A 156 0.66 -9.81 15.12
N MET A 157 0.88 -9.18 13.96
CA MET A 157 1.85 -9.64 12.96
C MET A 157 3.28 -9.62 13.50
N ALA A 158 3.64 -8.57 14.25
CA ALA A 158 4.94 -8.43 14.89
C ALA A 158 5.22 -9.59 15.86
N ARG A 159 4.23 -9.96 16.69
CA ARG A 159 4.34 -11.12 17.61
C ARG A 159 4.40 -12.45 16.86
N PHE A 160 3.56 -12.63 15.85
CA PHE A 160 3.50 -13.86 15.07
C PHE A 160 4.83 -14.16 14.34
N PHE A 161 5.37 -13.17 13.63
CA PHE A 161 6.62 -13.31 12.87
C PHE A 161 7.89 -12.96 13.67
N ARG A 162 7.75 -12.52 14.93
CA ARG A 162 8.86 -12.14 15.82
C ARG A 162 9.68 -10.98 15.25
N LEU A 163 8.97 -9.97 14.75
CA LEU A 163 9.49 -8.77 14.11
C LEU A 163 9.21 -7.53 14.95
N ALA A 164 9.95 -6.46 14.70
CA ALA A 164 9.56 -5.15 15.21
C ALA A 164 8.33 -4.64 14.46
N GLU A 165 7.47 -3.87 15.13
CA GLU A 165 6.23 -3.34 14.55
C GLU A 165 6.48 -2.54 13.26
N GLY A 166 7.45 -1.62 13.26
CA GLY A 166 7.82 -0.86 12.07
C GLY A 166 8.39 -1.73 10.93
N THR A 167 8.88 -2.94 11.23
CA THR A 167 9.33 -3.89 10.19
C THR A 167 8.15 -4.53 9.47
N VAL A 168 7.03 -4.78 10.17
CA VAL A 168 5.80 -5.31 9.54
C VAL A 168 5.28 -4.32 8.51
N GLU A 169 5.20 -3.03 8.88
CA GLU A 169 4.77 -1.97 7.96
C GLU A 169 5.72 -1.86 6.77
N LEU A 170 7.02 -1.76 7.04
CA LEU A 170 8.05 -1.70 5.99
C LEU A 170 7.96 -2.87 4.99
N TYR A 171 7.80 -4.11 5.47
CA TYR A 171 7.69 -5.28 4.60
C TYR A 171 6.39 -5.27 3.81
N THR A 172 5.29 -4.85 4.42
CA THR A 172 4.00 -4.70 3.73
C THR A 172 4.13 -3.71 2.58
N ASP A 173 4.67 -2.52 2.84
CA ASP A 173 4.79 -1.45 1.84
C ASP A 173 5.73 -1.86 0.71
N ARG A 174 6.89 -2.44 1.02
CA ARG A 174 7.84 -2.95 0.01
C ARG A 174 7.19 -3.98 -0.91
N CYS A 175 6.48 -4.95 -0.34
CA CYS A 175 5.83 -5.99 -1.13
C CYS A 175 4.68 -5.43 -1.98
N ILE A 176 3.87 -4.51 -1.45
CA ILE A 176 2.84 -3.83 -2.24
C ILE A 176 3.48 -3.08 -3.41
N MET A 177 4.53 -2.30 -3.17
CA MET A 177 5.21 -1.56 -4.22
C MET A 177 5.80 -2.48 -5.29
N ALA A 178 6.47 -3.57 -4.90
CA ALA A 178 7.02 -4.53 -5.86
C ALA A 178 5.92 -5.21 -6.69
N ILE A 179 4.81 -5.63 -6.05
CA ILE A 179 3.66 -6.23 -6.75
C ILE A 179 3.03 -5.23 -7.72
N LEU A 180 2.85 -3.97 -7.32
CA LEU A 180 2.27 -2.94 -8.17
C LEU A 180 3.12 -2.67 -9.42
N ARG A 181 4.45 -2.81 -9.34
CA ARG A 181 5.32 -2.67 -10.52
C ARG A 181 5.16 -3.80 -11.53
N LEU A 182 4.66 -4.97 -11.12
CA LEU A 182 4.31 -6.06 -12.04
C LEU A 182 3.00 -5.83 -12.79
N GLN A 183 2.20 -4.84 -12.39
CA GLN A 183 0.86 -4.60 -12.95
C GLN A 183 0.90 -4.49 -14.48
N ASN A 184 1.78 -3.67 -15.04
CA ASN A 184 1.85 -3.46 -16.49
C ASN A 184 2.35 -4.69 -17.27
N GLN A 185 2.94 -5.67 -16.59
CA GLN A 185 3.41 -6.91 -17.21
C GLN A 185 2.32 -8.00 -17.17
N LEU A 186 1.56 -8.05 -16.08
CA LEU A 186 0.59 -9.11 -15.82
C LEU A 186 -0.85 -8.74 -16.19
N LEU A 187 -1.24 -7.48 -15.99
CA LEU A 187 -2.59 -6.98 -16.23
C LEU A 187 -2.64 -6.27 -17.58
N ASN A 188 -2.71 -7.06 -18.64
CA ASN A 188 -2.81 -6.57 -20.01
C ASN A 188 -4.05 -7.13 -20.68
N TRP A 189 -4.68 -6.29 -21.51
CA TRP A 189 -5.71 -6.76 -22.42
C TRP A 189 -5.08 -7.74 -23.44
N PRO A 190 -5.74 -8.87 -23.76
CA PRO A 190 -5.19 -9.84 -24.70
C PRO A 190 -4.89 -9.18 -26.06
N ASN A 191 -3.70 -9.50 -26.59
CA ASN A 191 -3.34 -9.13 -27.96
C ASN A 191 -4.22 -9.89 -28.98
N GLU A 192 -4.14 -9.50 -30.25
CA GLU A 192 -4.98 -10.07 -31.30
C GLU A 192 -4.84 -11.59 -31.44
N GLU A 193 -3.62 -12.12 -31.32
CA GLU A 193 -3.36 -13.56 -31.36
C GLU A 193 -4.04 -14.32 -30.21
N LYS A 194 -3.91 -13.82 -28.97
CA LYS A 194 -4.58 -14.42 -27.81
C LYS A 194 -6.09 -14.27 -27.91
N ARG A 195 -6.61 -13.12 -28.40
CA ARG A 195 -8.05 -12.94 -28.64
C ARG A 195 -8.58 -13.94 -29.64
N LYS A 196 -7.87 -14.22 -30.73
CA LYS A 196 -8.25 -15.26 -31.68
C LYS A 196 -8.37 -16.63 -31.02
N SER A 197 -7.39 -17.01 -30.19
CA SER A 197 -7.46 -18.26 -29.42
C SER A 197 -8.65 -18.27 -28.45
N LEU A 198 -8.95 -17.15 -27.78
CA LEU A 198 -10.10 -17.05 -26.88
C LEU A 198 -11.42 -17.19 -27.65
N LYS A 199 -11.56 -16.58 -28.83
CA LYS A 199 -12.73 -16.75 -29.71
C LYS A 199 -12.95 -18.21 -30.05
N ASP A 200 -11.90 -18.94 -30.42
CA ASP A 200 -12.01 -20.36 -30.74
C ASP A 200 -12.49 -21.17 -29.52
N GLN A 201 -11.94 -20.91 -28.33
CA GLN A 201 -12.35 -21.58 -27.09
C GLN A 201 -13.81 -21.30 -26.70
N TYR A 202 -14.28 -20.06 -26.86
CA TYR A 202 -15.67 -19.70 -26.57
C TYR A 202 -16.64 -20.14 -27.68
N CYS A 203 -16.18 -20.23 -28.93
CA CYS A 203 -16.96 -20.77 -30.05
C CYS A 203 -17.37 -22.23 -29.79
N ASP A 204 -16.46 -23.03 -29.22
CA ASP A 204 -16.76 -24.41 -28.80
C ASP A 204 -17.87 -24.49 -27.73
N LEU A 205 -18.08 -23.40 -26.97
CA LEU A 205 -19.15 -23.25 -25.98
C LEU A 205 -20.43 -22.64 -26.56
N GLY A 206 -20.45 -22.31 -27.86
CA GLY A 206 -21.59 -21.69 -28.55
C GLY A 206 -21.58 -20.16 -28.57
N PHE A 207 -20.49 -19.51 -28.16
CA PHE A 207 -20.34 -18.06 -28.11
C PHE A 207 -19.29 -17.57 -29.12
N ASP A 208 -19.59 -17.69 -30.41
CA ASP A 208 -18.73 -17.16 -31.48
C ASP A 208 -18.55 -15.64 -31.32
N GLY A 209 -17.32 -15.14 -31.42
CA GLY A 209 -16.97 -13.74 -31.18
C GLY A 209 -16.60 -13.39 -29.73
N CYS A 210 -16.87 -14.27 -28.75
CA CYS A 210 -16.60 -13.96 -27.35
C CYS A 210 -15.11 -14.06 -27.01
N ILE A 211 -14.58 -13.08 -26.26
CA ILE A 211 -13.17 -13.04 -25.84
C ILE A 211 -13.01 -12.98 -24.32
N GLY A 212 -14.10 -13.07 -23.56
CA GLY A 212 -14.02 -13.02 -22.09
C GLY A 212 -15.35 -12.72 -21.42
N LEU A 213 -15.26 -12.61 -20.10
CA LEU A 213 -16.37 -12.34 -19.19
C LEU A 213 -16.08 -11.06 -18.43
N ILE A 214 -17.11 -10.29 -18.10
CA ILE A 214 -17.00 -9.08 -17.28
C ILE A 214 -18.06 -9.05 -16.19
N ASP A 215 -17.64 -8.68 -14.99
CA ASP A 215 -18.54 -8.52 -13.86
C ASP A 215 -18.06 -7.43 -12.89
N GLY A 216 -19.02 -6.88 -12.15
CA GLY A 216 -18.79 -5.94 -11.07
C GLY A 216 -18.58 -6.63 -9.73
N THR A 217 -17.56 -6.20 -8.99
CA THR A 217 -17.29 -6.66 -7.63
C THR A 217 -17.10 -5.49 -6.67
N LEU A 218 -17.30 -5.75 -5.38
CA LEU A 218 -17.18 -4.76 -4.32
C LEU A 218 -16.00 -5.13 -3.42
N VAL A 219 -14.94 -4.32 -3.46
CA VAL A 219 -13.81 -4.44 -2.53
C VAL A 219 -14.22 -3.82 -1.21
N VAL A 220 -14.43 -4.67 -0.20
CA VAL A 220 -14.95 -4.26 1.11
C VAL A 220 -13.95 -3.37 1.84
N LEU A 221 -14.45 -2.26 2.39
CA LEU A 221 -13.73 -1.39 3.30
C LEU A 221 -14.16 -1.70 4.73
N HIS A 222 -13.19 -1.84 5.63
CA HIS A 222 -13.46 -2.08 7.05
C HIS A 222 -14.11 -0.85 7.71
N GLU A 223 -13.68 0.34 7.31
CA GLU A 223 -14.10 1.61 7.90
C GLU A 223 -14.78 2.51 6.86
N CYS A 224 -15.66 3.38 7.36
CA CYS A 224 -16.23 4.46 6.57
C CYS A 224 -15.11 5.40 6.08
N PRO A 225 -15.01 5.69 4.78
CA PRO A 225 -14.09 6.70 4.28
C PRO A 225 -14.31 8.06 4.95
N GLN A 226 -13.21 8.74 5.30
CA GLN A 226 -13.26 10.05 5.96
C GLN A 226 -13.89 11.14 5.10
N LYS A 227 -13.82 10.97 3.77
CA LYS A 227 -14.38 11.88 2.79
C LYS A 227 -15.44 11.14 1.98
N ASP A 228 -16.61 11.77 1.81
CA ASP A 228 -17.72 11.28 1.00
C ASP A 228 -18.18 9.85 1.38
N GLY A 229 -18.08 9.48 2.67
CA GLY A 229 -18.31 8.11 3.14
C GLY A 229 -19.69 7.53 2.77
N TYR A 230 -20.72 8.37 2.65
CA TYR A 230 -22.05 7.96 2.18
C TYR A 230 -22.03 7.37 0.76
N ASP A 231 -21.19 7.89 -0.15
CA ASP A 231 -21.10 7.39 -1.52
C ASP A 231 -20.44 6.00 -1.59
N TYR A 232 -19.57 5.69 -0.61
CA TYR A 232 -18.93 4.39 -0.53
C TYR A 232 -19.82 3.32 0.12
N TYR A 233 -20.96 3.70 0.69
CA TYR A 233 -21.90 2.74 1.26
C TYR A 233 -22.67 2.02 0.14
N SER A 234 -22.44 0.71 0.01
CA SER A 234 -23.00 -0.09 -1.08
C SER A 234 -24.42 -0.56 -0.79
N ARG A 235 -25.13 -0.96 -1.86
CA ARG A 235 -26.44 -1.64 -1.78
C ARG A 235 -26.43 -2.93 -0.94
N LYS A 236 -25.24 -3.51 -0.68
CA LYS A 236 -25.06 -4.72 0.12
C LYS A 236 -24.89 -4.43 1.63
N GLY A 237 -25.00 -3.16 2.05
CA GLY A 237 -25.00 -2.79 3.47
C GLY A 237 -23.61 -2.66 4.10
N PHE A 238 -22.59 -2.42 3.29
CA PHE A 238 -21.21 -2.19 3.77
C PHE A 238 -20.48 -1.19 2.88
N TYR A 239 -19.45 -0.54 3.42
CA TYR A 239 -18.58 0.35 2.67
C TYR A 239 -17.71 -0.43 1.69
N ALA A 240 -17.60 0.03 0.46
CA ALA A 240 -16.83 -0.66 -0.57
C ALA A 240 -16.33 0.26 -1.67
N ILE A 241 -15.29 -0.19 -2.36
CA ILE A 241 -14.86 0.33 -3.65
C ILE A 241 -15.43 -0.57 -4.74
N ALA A 242 -16.27 -0.01 -5.60
CA ALA A 242 -16.77 -0.72 -6.76
C ALA A 242 -15.66 -0.90 -7.79
N THR A 243 -15.52 -2.14 -8.28
CA THR A 243 -14.48 -2.55 -9.22
C THR A 243 -15.07 -3.42 -10.31
N LEU A 244 -14.81 -3.07 -11.56
CA LEU A 244 -15.18 -3.86 -12.73
C LEU A 244 -13.98 -4.71 -13.14
N ILE A 245 -14.19 -6.00 -13.34
CA ILE A 245 -13.13 -6.95 -13.67
C ILE A 245 -13.55 -7.72 -14.93
N ALA A 246 -12.66 -7.81 -15.90
CA ALA A 246 -12.80 -8.76 -16.99
C ALA A 246 -11.78 -9.89 -16.85
N CYS A 247 -12.20 -11.10 -17.22
CA CYS A 247 -11.34 -12.28 -17.24
C CYS A 247 -11.55 -13.12 -18.48
N ASP A 248 -10.52 -13.92 -18.80
CA ASP A 248 -10.60 -14.95 -19.83
C ASP A 248 -11.19 -16.26 -19.29
N GLN A 249 -11.34 -17.26 -20.17
CA GLN A 249 -11.86 -18.58 -19.83
C GLN A 249 -10.99 -19.34 -18.80
N GLU A 250 -9.69 -19.03 -18.78
CA GLU A 250 -8.71 -19.58 -17.84
C GLU A 250 -8.75 -18.86 -16.47
N LYS A 251 -9.66 -17.87 -16.31
CA LYS A 251 -9.86 -17.02 -15.13
C LYS A 251 -8.70 -16.08 -14.86
N ASN A 252 -7.87 -15.80 -15.86
CA ASN A 252 -6.87 -14.74 -15.76
C ASN A 252 -7.59 -13.40 -15.85
N ILE A 253 -7.25 -12.48 -14.96
CA ILE A 253 -7.78 -11.12 -15.00
C ILE A 253 -7.04 -10.35 -16.10
N THR A 254 -7.78 -9.87 -17.10
CA THR A 254 -7.23 -9.17 -18.27
C THR A 254 -7.51 -7.67 -18.24
N TYR A 255 -8.50 -7.25 -17.44
CA TYR A 255 -8.86 -5.84 -17.27
C TYR A 255 -9.39 -5.58 -15.87
N VAL A 256 -8.98 -4.46 -15.28
CA VAL A 256 -9.52 -3.96 -14.02
C VAL A 256 -9.81 -2.48 -14.16
N TYR A 257 -11.02 -2.08 -13.77
CA TYR A 257 -11.42 -0.69 -13.65
C TYR A 257 -12.01 -0.45 -12.26
N THR A 258 -11.21 0.15 -11.38
CA THR A 258 -11.49 0.29 -9.94
C THR A 258 -11.54 1.77 -9.50
N GLY A 259 -11.81 2.02 -8.22
CA GLY A 259 -11.81 3.36 -7.62
C GLY A 259 -13.17 4.05 -7.58
N TRP A 260 -14.25 3.35 -7.94
CA TRP A 260 -15.59 3.91 -7.91
C TRP A 260 -16.22 3.79 -6.51
N PRO A 261 -17.07 4.74 -6.09
CA PRO A 261 -17.81 4.62 -4.84
C PRO A 261 -18.69 3.36 -4.83
N GLY A 262 -18.84 2.70 -3.69
CA GLY A 262 -19.60 1.45 -3.52
C GLY A 262 -21.09 1.53 -3.88
N CYS A 263 -21.68 2.72 -3.97
CA CYS A 263 -23.03 2.93 -4.49
C CYS A 263 -23.13 2.86 -6.02
N SER A 264 -21.99 2.84 -6.72
CA SER A 264 -21.94 2.87 -8.19
C SER A 264 -22.51 1.60 -8.79
N HIS A 265 -23.38 1.77 -9.78
CA HIS A 265 -23.92 0.66 -10.56
C HIS A 265 -22.94 0.22 -11.64
N ASP A 266 -22.87 -1.09 -11.92
CA ASP A 266 -21.96 -1.69 -12.89
C ASP A 266 -22.08 -1.01 -14.26
N GLN A 267 -23.31 -0.82 -14.75
CA GLN A 267 -23.59 -0.04 -15.96
C GLN A 267 -22.90 1.34 -16.01
N ARG A 268 -22.91 2.10 -14.90
CA ARG A 268 -22.28 3.43 -14.86
C ARG A 268 -20.77 3.30 -14.98
N MET A 269 -20.18 2.30 -14.34
CA MET A 269 -18.75 2.01 -14.44
C MET A 269 -18.38 1.60 -15.86
N THR A 270 -19.15 0.69 -16.46
CA THR A 270 -18.96 0.21 -17.84
C THR A 270 -18.97 1.36 -18.83
N SER A 271 -20.01 2.20 -18.82
CA SER A 271 -20.09 3.38 -19.68
C SER A 271 -18.92 4.37 -19.51
N ASN A 272 -18.26 4.34 -18.35
CA ASN A 272 -17.09 5.18 -18.07
C ASN A 272 -15.74 4.50 -18.30
N SER A 273 -15.73 3.20 -18.53
CA SER A 273 -14.54 2.39 -18.72
C SER A 273 -13.95 2.57 -20.12
N GLY A 274 -12.67 2.18 -20.29
CA GLY A 274 -12.01 2.18 -21.59
C GLY A 274 -12.68 1.26 -22.61
N LEU A 275 -13.31 0.18 -22.14
CA LEU A 275 -14.02 -0.79 -22.97
C LEU A 275 -15.19 -0.15 -23.74
N THR A 276 -15.83 0.88 -23.17
CA THR A 276 -16.93 1.60 -23.84
C THR A 276 -16.49 2.93 -24.42
N LYS A 277 -15.54 3.64 -23.80
CA LYS A 277 -15.08 4.95 -24.30
C LYS A 277 -14.18 4.86 -25.52
N THR A 278 -13.40 3.78 -25.63
CA THR A 278 -12.42 3.57 -26.72
C THR A 278 -12.44 2.10 -27.16
N PRO A 279 -13.58 1.57 -27.64
CA PRO A 279 -13.75 0.13 -27.90
C PRO A 279 -12.75 -0.41 -28.93
N ASN A 280 -12.35 0.39 -29.92
CA ASN A 280 -11.39 0.01 -30.97
C ASN A 280 -9.99 -0.34 -30.43
N ASN A 281 -9.66 0.07 -29.20
CA ASN A 281 -8.38 -0.30 -28.57
C ASN A 281 -8.43 -1.70 -27.92
N PHE A 282 -9.63 -2.27 -27.76
CA PHE A 282 -9.88 -3.50 -27.03
C PHE A 282 -10.50 -4.59 -27.93
N PHE A 283 -11.35 -4.21 -28.89
CA PHE A 283 -12.12 -5.14 -29.70
C PHE A 283 -11.85 -4.94 -31.18
N SER A 284 -11.65 -6.04 -31.90
CA SER A 284 -11.78 -6.11 -33.36
C SER A 284 -13.25 -6.36 -33.75
N ASP A 285 -13.56 -6.24 -35.04
CA ASP A 285 -14.93 -6.44 -35.54
C ASP A 285 -15.48 -7.83 -35.17
N GLY A 286 -16.71 -7.83 -34.63
CA GLY A 286 -17.40 -9.03 -34.15
C GLY A 286 -16.92 -9.56 -32.79
N GLU A 287 -15.97 -8.90 -32.12
CA GLU A 287 -15.52 -9.28 -30.78
C GLU A 287 -16.38 -8.65 -29.68
N TYR A 288 -16.71 -9.45 -28.67
CA TYR A 288 -17.46 -8.99 -27.49
C TYR A 288 -17.07 -9.77 -26.22
N ILE A 289 -17.50 -9.26 -25.07
CA ILE A 289 -17.44 -9.94 -23.78
C ILE A 289 -18.86 -10.21 -23.25
N LEU A 290 -19.01 -11.33 -22.55
CA LEU A 290 -20.24 -11.69 -21.87
C LEU A 290 -20.32 -11.01 -20.50
N ALA A 291 -21.51 -10.59 -20.11
CA ALA A 291 -21.74 -9.87 -18.85
C ALA A 291 -22.96 -10.40 -18.08
N ASP A 292 -23.08 -10.02 -16.82
CA ASP A 292 -24.28 -10.32 -16.04
C ASP A 292 -25.52 -9.56 -16.58
N SER A 293 -26.70 -9.95 -16.12
CA SER A 293 -27.97 -9.37 -16.60
C SER A 293 -28.23 -7.90 -16.19
N ALA A 294 -27.36 -7.31 -15.35
CA ALA A 294 -27.44 -5.93 -14.93
C ALA A 294 -26.72 -4.97 -15.89
N PHE A 295 -25.94 -5.47 -16.84
CA PHE A 295 -25.32 -4.68 -17.90
C PHE A 295 -26.31 -4.38 -19.04
N ALA A 296 -26.16 -3.23 -19.66
CA ALA A 296 -26.86 -2.89 -20.89
C ALA A 296 -26.15 -3.51 -22.11
N PRO A 297 -26.90 -4.04 -23.08
CA PRO A 297 -26.32 -4.59 -24.29
C PRO A 297 -25.66 -3.50 -25.14
N THR A 298 -24.46 -3.80 -25.64
CA THR A 298 -23.72 -2.97 -26.61
C THR A 298 -23.09 -3.90 -27.66
N PRO A 299 -22.56 -3.39 -28.79
CA PRO A 299 -21.89 -4.24 -29.78
C PRO A 299 -20.74 -5.09 -29.21
N ASN A 300 -20.08 -4.63 -28.14
CA ASN A 300 -18.94 -5.32 -27.53
C ASN A 300 -19.27 -5.93 -26.15
N ILE A 301 -20.50 -5.78 -25.64
CA ILE A 301 -20.93 -6.31 -24.34
C ILE A 301 -22.29 -6.98 -24.47
N VAL A 302 -22.31 -8.28 -24.27
CA VAL A 302 -23.51 -9.12 -24.40
C VAL A 302 -23.92 -9.62 -23.01
N PRO A 303 -24.96 -9.02 -22.38
CA PRO A 303 -25.42 -9.44 -21.07
C PRO A 303 -26.30 -10.69 -21.13
N ALA A 304 -26.33 -11.45 -20.03
CA ALA A 304 -27.34 -12.49 -19.81
C ALA A 304 -28.77 -11.92 -19.86
N PHE A 305 -29.74 -12.71 -20.30
CA PHE A 305 -31.12 -12.27 -20.37
C PHE A 305 -31.69 -12.04 -18.97
N ARG A 306 -32.13 -10.81 -18.69
CA ARG A 306 -32.73 -10.43 -17.42
C ARG A 306 -34.18 -10.92 -17.34
N ARG A 307 -34.49 -11.70 -16.30
CA ARG A 307 -35.88 -12.04 -15.98
C ARG A 307 -36.62 -10.82 -15.43
N GLN A 308 -37.61 -10.32 -16.18
CA GLN A 308 -38.51 -9.27 -15.69
C GLN A 308 -39.56 -9.85 -14.74
N ARG A 309 -40.02 -9.05 -13.77
CA ARG A 309 -40.97 -9.51 -12.76
C ARG A 309 -42.30 -9.87 -13.44
N GLY A 310 -42.71 -11.14 -13.32
CA GLY A 310 -43.95 -11.66 -13.92
C GLY A 310 -43.81 -12.21 -15.34
N ILE A 311 -42.64 -12.09 -15.97
CA ILE A 311 -42.38 -12.63 -17.31
C ILE A 311 -41.40 -13.79 -17.19
N GLN A 312 -41.73 -14.93 -17.81
CA GLN A 312 -40.80 -16.06 -17.93
C GLN A 312 -39.86 -15.82 -19.10
N LEU A 313 -38.61 -16.26 -18.97
CA LEU A 313 -37.70 -16.26 -20.10
C LEU A 313 -38.19 -17.32 -21.11
N THR A 314 -37.97 -17.07 -22.39
CA THR A 314 -38.21 -18.10 -23.40
C THR A 314 -37.23 -19.27 -23.21
N ASP A 315 -37.54 -20.44 -23.78
CA ASP A 315 -36.63 -21.59 -23.72
C ASP A 315 -35.25 -21.26 -24.28
N ASP A 316 -35.19 -20.47 -25.35
CA ASP A 316 -33.93 -20.00 -25.94
C ASP A 316 -33.15 -19.07 -25.00
N GLN A 317 -33.83 -18.17 -24.29
CA GLN A 317 -33.20 -17.29 -23.30
C GLN A 317 -32.73 -18.07 -22.06
N HIS A 318 -33.46 -19.12 -21.67
CA HIS A 318 -33.03 -20.03 -20.63
C HIS A 318 -31.79 -20.82 -21.05
N LYS A 319 -31.76 -21.32 -22.29
CA LYS A 319 -30.62 -22.04 -22.88
C LYS A 319 -29.40 -21.13 -23.07
N PHE A 320 -29.59 -19.85 -23.36
CA PHE A 320 -28.48 -18.89 -23.43
C PHE A 320 -27.86 -18.65 -22.04
N ASN A 321 -28.68 -18.58 -20.99
CA ASN A 321 -28.22 -18.29 -19.64
C ASN A 321 -27.60 -19.50 -18.89
N HIS A 322 -27.75 -20.74 -19.39
CA HIS A 322 -27.36 -22.00 -18.72
C HIS A 322 -26.58 -22.94 -19.62
#